data_AF-A0A2D5XPX3-F1
#
_entry.id   AF-A0A2D5XPX3-F1
#
_cell.length_a   1.000
_cell.length_b   1.000
_cell.length_c   1.000
_cell.angle_alpha   90.00
_cell.angle_beta   90.00
_cell.angle_gamma   90.00
#
_symmetry.space_group_name_H-M   'P 1'
#
loop_
_entity.id
_entity.type
_entity.pdbx_description
1 polymer ?
#
loop_
_entity_poly.entity_id
_entity_poly.type
_entity_poly.pdbx_seq_one_letter_code
_entity_poly.pdbx_strand_id
1 'polypeptide(L)'
;MAQMLITRTVLVLLAVAVSTQAAAQTVVFQDDFETPIAGRWTTSGLWRWVRATNPCMNGFNPIAPFPSNQYAMWFGEDCCCTYENNWVGDLTMVAPVHLPATANDAMLTFWSFEDAECNSCGWDWRFVYLSDDGGTTWTLLGEGNLMWRWYQVGFDLTPWLGSDILIRFHFDAVDQAWNQFRGWVIDDMSIVLDSCSSGPTNFCISAPNSVGPGATVGWSGSTNVQLDDFHLRLTGAPANQFAYFFYGPDEISPVVLADGFRCIGPGATSLVRILPVAHIDGGGQLDVKLDLPSSLFSPNFITPGSTWRFQCWYRDGAGSGGSGSNVSDGLRVTFCP
;
A
#
# COMPACT_ATOMS: atom_id res chain seq x y z
N MET A 1 59.36 48.41 -14.87
CA MET A 1 58.97 47.52 -13.75
C MET A 1 57.75 48.21 -13.10
N ALA A 2 56.56 47.65 -12.98
CA ALA A 2 56.12 46.27 -12.89
C ALA A 2 54.74 46.09 -13.56
N GLN A 3 54.50 44.93 -14.17
CA GLN A 3 53.17 44.49 -14.59
C GLN A 3 52.44 43.90 -13.40
N MET A 4 51.24 44.42 -13.10
CA MET A 4 50.36 43.93 -12.05
C MET A 4 49.51 42.77 -12.61
N LEU A 5 49.85 41.54 -12.23
CA LEU A 5 49.06 40.34 -12.53
C LEU A 5 47.84 40.31 -11.61
N ILE A 6 46.64 40.37 -12.17
CA ILE A 6 45.38 40.10 -11.45
C ILE A 6 45.06 38.62 -11.64
N THR A 7 45.37 37.81 -10.63
CA THR A 7 45.01 36.39 -10.60
C THR A 7 43.54 36.27 -10.22
N ARG A 8 42.67 35.90 -11.17
CA ARG A 8 41.27 35.56 -10.88
C ARG A 8 41.21 34.15 -10.31
N THR A 9 40.97 34.05 -9.01
CA THR A 9 40.65 32.77 -8.35
C THR A 9 39.22 32.37 -8.73
N VAL A 10 39.08 31.38 -9.60
CA VAL A 10 37.79 30.74 -9.91
C VAL A 10 37.51 29.72 -8.80
N LEU A 11 36.57 30.02 -7.91
CA LEU A 11 36.01 29.03 -6.99
C LEU A 11 35.14 28.07 -7.81
N VAL A 12 35.64 26.87 -8.06
CA VAL A 12 34.82 25.77 -8.59
C VAL A 12 34.13 25.13 -7.39
N LEU A 13 32.86 25.47 -7.15
CA LEU A 13 32.01 24.65 -6.28
C LEU A 13 31.79 23.31 -6.99
N LEU A 14 32.47 22.25 -6.53
CA LEU A 14 32.04 20.89 -6.80
C LEU A 14 30.74 20.66 -6.01
N ALA A 15 29.60 20.79 -6.68
CA ALA A 15 28.38 20.15 -6.21
C ALA A 15 28.58 18.63 -6.37
N VAL A 16 28.93 17.94 -5.28
CA VAL A 16 28.82 16.49 -5.23
C VAL A 16 27.33 16.19 -5.22
N ALA A 17 26.78 15.90 -6.40
CA ALA A 17 25.49 15.23 -6.49
C ALA A 17 25.71 13.83 -5.89
N VAL A 18 25.32 13.65 -4.63
CA VAL A 18 25.13 12.31 -4.07
C VAL A 18 23.95 11.73 -4.83
N SER A 19 24.23 11.00 -5.90
CA SER A 19 23.22 10.13 -6.50
C SER A 19 23.00 9.01 -5.48
N THR A 20 21.95 9.10 -4.68
CA THR A 20 21.42 7.94 -3.99
C THR A 20 21.06 6.93 -5.07
N GLN A 21 21.87 5.89 -5.21
CA GLN A 21 21.54 4.81 -6.12
C GLN A 21 20.25 4.18 -5.59
N ALA A 22 19.15 4.35 -6.30
CA ALA A 22 17.88 3.73 -5.95
C ALA A 22 18.13 2.22 -5.81
N ALA A 23 18.04 1.71 -4.60
CA ALA A 23 18.12 0.29 -4.35
C ALA A 23 16.82 -0.35 -4.90
N ALA A 24 16.95 -1.53 -5.51
CA ALA A 24 15.79 -2.25 -5.99
C ALA A 24 15.04 -2.86 -4.79
N GLN A 25 13.73 -2.62 -4.73
CA GLN A 25 12.86 -3.22 -3.73
C GLN A 25 13.06 -4.74 -3.70
N THR A 26 13.30 -5.31 -2.51
CA THR A 26 13.57 -6.73 -2.34
C THR A 26 12.64 -7.35 -1.30
N VAL A 27 11.89 -8.38 -1.67
CA VAL A 27 11.05 -9.14 -0.73
C VAL A 27 11.91 -10.20 -0.04
N VAL A 28 12.06 -10.10 1.28
CA VAL A 28 12.84 -11.07 2.09
C VAL A 28 11.97 -12.14 2.75
N PHE A 29 10.69 -11.85 2.91
CA PHE A 29 9.70 -12.82 3.34
C PHE A 29 8.35 -12.49 2.73
N GLN A 30 7.60 -13.52 2.37
CA GLN A 30 6.20 -13.39 1.98
C GLN A 30 5.43 -14.67 2.31
N ASP A 31 4.18 -14.51 2.71
CA ASP A 31 3.19 -15.57 2.79
C ASP A 31 1.85 -14.99 2.33
N ASP A 32 1.38 -15.43 1.17
CA ASP A 32 0.03 -15.17 0.64
C ASP A 32 -1.02 -16.10 1.26
N PHE A 33 -0.60 -16.97 2.19
CA PHE A 33 -1.41 -18.00 2.81
C PHE A 33 -2.11 -18.94 1.82
N GLU A 34 -1.71 -19.00 0.55
CA GLU A 34 -2.32 -19.90 -0.44
C GLU A 34 -1.78 -21.34 -0.35
N THR A 35 -0.88 -21.56 0.60
CA THR A 35 -0.30 -22.88 0.91
C THR A 35 -0.37 -23.18 2.41
N PRO A 36 -0.44 -24.46 2.82
CA PRO A 36 -0.54 -24.82 4.22
C PRO A 36 0.56 -24.18 5.09
N ILE A 37 0.16 -23.67 6.25
CA ILE A 37 1.02 -22.84 7.12
C ILE A 37 2.06 -23.60 7.95
N ALA A 38 2.00 -24.94 7.97
CA ALA A 38 2.84 -25.77 8.83
C ALA A 38 4.33 -25.57 8.51
N GLY A 39 5.12 -25.27 9.54
CA GLY A 39 6.56 -24.98 9.42
C GLY A 39 6.89 -23.52 9.10
N ARG A 40 5.90 -22.68 8.76
CA ARG A 40 6.05 -21.22 8.66
C ARG A 40 5.42 -20.49 9.83
N TRP A 41 4.29 -21.03 10.33
CA TRP A 41 3.54 -20.44 11.42
C TRP A 41 3.15 -21.46 12.49
N THR A 42 3.10 -21.00 13.73
CA THR A 42 2.41 -21.66 14.84
C THR A 42 1.18 -20.85 15.24
N THR A 43 0.10 -21.53 15.61
CA THR A 43 -1.13 -20.89 16.07
C THR A 43 -1.47 -21.27 17.51
N SER A 44 -2.05 -20.32 18.23
CA SER A 44 -2.78 -20.53 19.49
C SER A 44 -4.14 -19.84 19.40
N GLY A 45 -5.04 -20.11 20.35
CA GLY A 45 -6.38 -19.53 20.34
C GLY A 45 -7.21 -19.99 19.13
N LEU A 46 -7.89 -19.05 18.48
CA LEU A 46 -8.76 -19.31 17.33
C LEU A 46 -8.09 -19.11 15.96
N TRP A 47 -6.79 -18.77 15.92
CA TRP A 47 -6.07 -18.61 14.64
C TRP A 47 -6.14 -19.89 13.81
N ARG A 48 -6.66 -19.76 12.59
CA ARG A 48 -6.85 -20.85 11.64
C ARG A 48 -6.67 -20.40 10.20
N TRP A 49 -6.22 -21.36 9.40
CA TRP A 49 -6.17 -21.24 7.95
C TRP A 49 -7.57 -21.47 7.39
N VAL A 50 -8.14 -20.45 6.75
CA VAL A 50 -9.54 -20.46 6.28
C VAL A 50 -9.60 -20.30 4.77
N ARG A 51 -10.57 -20.96 4.14
CA ARG A 51 -10.83 -20.82 2.71
C ARG A 51 -11.91 -19.77 2.46
N ALA A 52 -11.81 -19.01 1.38
CA ALA A 52 -12.78 -17.99 0.96
C ALA A 52 -14.19 -18.54 0.81
N THR A 53 -14.36 -19.84 0.50
CA THR A 53 -15.69 -20.48 0.42
C THR A 53 -16.31 -20.84 1.77
N ASN A 54 -15.60 -20.61 2.89
CA ASN A 54 -16.13 -20.87 4.23
C ASN A 54 -17.39 -20.00 4.46
N PRO A 55 -18.48 -20.54 5.03
CA PRO A 55 -19.70 -19.78 5.31
C PRO A 55 -19.49 -18.49 6.13
N CYS A 56 -18.49 -18.44 7.00
CA CYS A 56 -18.14 -17.23 7.76
C CYS A 56 -17.45 -16.15 6.91
N MET A 57 -16.90 -16.53 5.75
CA MET A 57 -16.17 -15.64 4.84
C MET A 57 -17.04 -15.20 3.65
N ASN A 58 -17.89 -16.09 3.15
CA ASN A 58 -18.74 -15.88 1.97
C ASN A 58 -20.26 -15.83 2.29
N GLY A 59 -20.58 -15.64 3.57
CA GLY A 59 -21.95 -15.50 4.05
C GLY A 59 -22.55 -14.11 3.83
N PHE A 60 -23.48 -13.72 4.70
CA PHE A 60 -24.04 -12.37 4.70
C PHE A 60 -22.95 -11.33 5.04
N ASN A 61 -22.84 -10.26 4.24
CA ASN A 61 -21.78 -9.25 4.30
C ASN A 61 -20.37 -9.85 4.13
N PRO A 62 -20.04 -10.48 2.99
CA PRO A 62 -18.85 -11.33 2.87
C PRO A 62 -17.52 -10.59 3.13
N ILE A 63 -16.55 -11.28 3.73
CA ILE A 63 -15.13 -10.86 3.78
C ILE A 63 -14.44 -11.24 2.46
N ALA A 64 -14.85 -12.36 1.85
CA ALA A 64 -14.38 -12.76 0.54
C ALA A 64 -14.89 -11.79 -0.56
N PRO A 65 -14.17 -11.63 -1.69
CA PRO A 65 -12.92 -12.30 -2.04
C PRO A 65 -11.76 -11.86 -1.15
N PHE A 66 -10.82 -12.78 -0.91
CA PHE A 66 -9.57 -12.43 -0.23
C PHE A 66 -8.63 -11.68 -1.19
N PRO A 67 -7.70 -10.86 -0.66
CA PRO A 67 -6.75 -10.07 -1.45
C PRO A 67 -6.01 -10.79 -2.57
N SER A 68 -5.47 -11.98 -2.31
CA SER A 68 -4.79 -12.75 -3.35
C SER A 68 -5.70 -13.78 -4.01
N ASN A 69 -6.18 -14.79 -3.27
CA ASN A 69 -6.95 -15.88 -3.88
C ASN A 69 -7.95 -16.58 -2.92
N GLN A 70 -7.66 -17.81 -2.50
CA GLN A 70 -8.64 -18.68 -1.85
C GLN A 70 -8.43 -18.81 -0.35
N TYR A 71 -7.31 -18.39 0.21
CA TYR A 71 -6.97 -18.67 1.59
C TYR A 71 -6.47 -17.44 2.32
N ALA A 72 -6.71 -17.41 3.63
CA ALA A 72 -6.26 -16.36 4.52
C ALA A 72 -6.08 -16.95 5.93
N MET A 73 -5.50 -16.17 6.83
CA MET A 73 -5.49 -16.48 8.26
C MET A 73 -6.61 -15.75 8.98
N TRP A 74 -7.34 -16.44 9.83
CA TRP A 74 -8.49 -15.90 10.54
C TRP A 74 -8.44 -16.25 12.03
N PHE A 75 -8.66 -15.26 12.89
CA PHE A 75 -8.99 -15.45 14.29
C PHE A 75 -10.51 -15.48 14.48
N GLY A 76 -11.07 -16.68 14.60
CA GLY A 76 -12.50 -16.91 14.85
C GLY A 76 -12.89 -18.38 14.66
N GLU A 77 -14.16 -18.71 14.84
CA GLU A 77 -14.64 -20.10 14.83
C GLU A 77 -15.80 -20.40 13.87
N ASP A 78 -15.78 -21.58 13.26
CA ASP A 78 -16.73 -21.97 12.20
C ASP A 78 -18.18 -22.14 12.66
N CYS A 79 -18.42 -22.51 13.93
CA CYS A 79 -19.78 -22.84 14.39
C CYS A 79 -20.74 -21.65 14.29
N CYS A 80 -20.16 -20.47 14.42
CA CYS A 80 -20.86 -19.28 14.90
C CYS A 80 -20.34 -18.01 14.20
N CYS A 81 -19.19 -18.10 13.51
CA CYS A 81 -18.53 -16.99 12.85
C CYS A 81 -18.18 -15.85 13.80
N THR A 82 -17.78 -16.20 15.02
CA THR A 82 -17.37 -15.24 16.06
C THR A 82 -16.07 -15.66 16.75
N TYR A 83 -15.63 -14.90 17.75
CA TYR A 83 -14.57 -15.28 18.68
C TYR A 83 -15.06 -15.38 20.14
N GLU A 84 -16.37 -15.57 20.33
CA GLU A 84 -17.02 -15.52 21.65
C GLU A 84 -16.47 -16.56 22.64
N ASN A 85 -16.13 -17.75 22.16
CA ASN A 85 -15.73 -18.87 23.01
C ASN A 85 -14.24 -18.90 23.37
N ASN A 86 -13.39 -18.14 22.66
CA ASN A 86 -11.96 -18.03 22.94
C ASN A 86 -11.41 -16.76 22.32
N TRP A 87 -10.97 -15.85 23.18
CA TRP A 87 -10.80 -14.45 22.83
C TRP A 87 -9.34 -13.97 22.90
N VAL A 88 -8.38 -14.90 23.05
CA VAL A 88 -6.93 -14.59 22.99
C VAL A 88 -6.19 -15.62 22.16
N GLY A 89 -5.26 -15.16 21.33
CA GLY A 89 -4.29 -16.06 20.70
C GLY A 89 -3.34 -15.42 19.71
N ASP A 90 -2.37 -16.22 19.30
CA ASP A 90 -1.21 -15.79 18.55
C ASP A 90 -1.09 -16.58 17.24
N LEU A 91 -0.74 -15.87 16.18
CA LEU A 91 -0.17 -16.42 14.96
C LEU A 91 1.28 -15.94 14.90
N THR A 92 2.22 -16.86 15.12
CA THR A 92 3.65 -16.53 15.29
C THR A 92 4.49 -17.24 14.24
N MET A 93 5.44 -16.51 13.64
CA MET A 93 6.43 -17.10 12.73
C MET A 93 7.25 -18.20 13.44
N VAL A 94 7.54 -19.28 12.72
CA VAL A 94 8.33 -20.41 13.27
C VAL A 94 9.83 -20.12 13.22
N ALA A 95 10.29 -19.42 12.19
CA ALA A 95 11.71 -19.15 11.94
C ALA A 95 11.92 -17.65 11.69
N PRO A 96 13.03 -17.08 12.18
CA PRO A 96 13.29 -15.67 11.98
C PRO A 96 13.70 -15.38 10.54
N VAL A 97 13.52 -14.12 10.14
CA VAL A 97 13.97 -13.57 8.86
C VAL A 97 15.07 -12.55 9.14
N HIS A 98 16.20 -12.71 8.45
CA HIS A 98 17.31 -11.77 8.54
C HIS A 98 16.99 -10.47 7.78
N LEU A 99 17.12 -9.33 8.46
CA LEU A 99 17.11 -8.01 7.83
C LEU A 99 18.54 -7.55 7.59
N PRO A 100 19.02 -7.42 6.34
CA PRO A 100 20.40 -7.00 6.08
C PRO A 100 20.66 -5.56 6.54
N ALA A 101 21.75 -5.34 7.27
CA ALA A 101 22.18 -4.00 7.69
C ALA A 101 22.54 -3.05 6.52
N THR A 102 22.64 -3.59 5.30
CA THR A 102 22.95 -2.83 4.08
C THR A 102 21.73 -2.26 3.37
N ALA A 103 20.52 -2.62 3.79
CA ALA A 103 19.29 -2.03 3.26
C ALA A 103 19.15 -0.57 3.73
N ASN A 104 18.42 0.24 2.98
CA ASN A 104 18.12 1.63 3.38
C ASN A 104 16.88 1.72 4.26
N ASP A 105 15.89 0.85 4.00
CA ASP A 105 14.65 0.73 4.75
C ASP A 105 14.15 -0.72 4.76
N ALA A 106 13.33 -1.06 5.74
CA ALA A 106 12.61 -2.33 5.80
C ALA A 106 11.19 -2.11 6.29
N MET A 107 10.22 -2.81 5.69
CA MET A 107 8.81 -2.61 5.99
C MET A 107 8.06 -3.94 6.05
N LEU A 108 7.27 -4.12 7.11
CA LEU A 108 6.25 -5.15 7.17
C LEU A 108 4.99 -4.62 6.49
N THR A 109 4.35 -5.41 5.63
CA THR A 109 3.02 -5.11 5.11
C THR A 109 2.14 -6.36 5.14
N PHE A 110 0.84 -6.19 5.32
CA PHE A 110 -0.16 -7.26 5.14
C PHE A 110 -1.53 -6.64 4.86
N TRP A 111 -2.43 -7.40 4.27
CA TRP A 111 -3.84 -7.05 4.20
C TRP A 111 -4.56 -7.46 5.48
N SER A 112 -5.46 -6.59 5.93
CA SER A 112 -6.24 -6.78 7.14
C SER A 112 -7.73 -6.53 6.86
N PHE A 113 -8.59 -7.41 7.37
CA PHE A 113 -10.03 -7.18 7.51
C PHE A 113 -10.39 -7.41 8.97
N GLU A 114 -11.01 -6.40 9.58
CA GLU A 114 -11.25 -6.39 11.02
C GLU A 114 -12.73 -6.16 11.31
N ASP A 115 -13.27 -6.98 12.20
CA ASP A 115 -14.64 -6.95 12.66
C ASP A 115 -14.65 -7.33 14.15
N ALA A 116 -14.82 -6.32 15.00
CA ALA A 116 -14.64 -6.35 16.44
C ALA A 116 -15.58 -5.32 17.09
N GLU A 117 -15.59 -5.20 18.42
CA GLU A 117 -16.44 -4.28 19.17
C GLU A 117 -16.23 -2.84 18.74
N CYS A 118 -14.99 -2.40 18.61
CA CYS A 118 -14.66 -1.07 18.12
C CYS A 118 -13.18 -0.94 17.72
N ASN A 119 -12.84 0.22 17.16
CA ASN A 119 -11.48 0.55 16.75
C ASN A 119 -10.79 1.40 17.82
N SER A 120 -9.67 0.91 18.35
CA SER A 120 -8.82 1.60 19.34
C SER A 120 -9.56 2.14 20.58
N CYS A 121 -10.56 1.38 21.06
CA CYS A 121 -11.44 1.79 22.15
C CYS A 121 -11.10 1.16 23.52
N GLY A 122 -10.06 0.32 23.59
CA GLY A 122 -9.64 -0.36 24.82
C GLY A 122 -9.85 -1.88 24.81
N TRP A 123 -10.58 -2.40 23.83
CA TRP A 123 -11.05 -3.79 23.72
C TRP A 123 -10.75 -4.34 22.32
N ASP A 124 -10.77 -5.66 22.16
CA ASP A 124 -10.54 -6.36 20.90
C ASP A 124 -9.28 -5.94 20.14
N TRP A 125 -8.16 -6.07 20.83
CA TRP A 125 -6.87 -5.69 20.28
C TRP A 125 -6.44 -6.62 19.15
N ARG A 126 -5.95 -6.00 18.06
CA ARG A 126 -5.36 -6.68 16.90
C ARG A 126 -3.89 -6.29 16.76
N PHE A 127 -3.10 -6.67 17.77
CA PHE A 127 -1.72 -6.24 17.89
C PHE A 127 -0.79 -7.00 16.94
N VAL A 128 0.22 -6.28 16.47
CA VAL A 128 1.36 -6.85 15.75
C VAL A 128 2.62 -6.61 16.57
N TYR A 129 3.32 -7.69 16.86
CA TYR A 129 4.56 -7.69 17.61
C TYR A 129 5.74 -8.16 16.77
N LEU A 130 6.93 -7.67 17.13
CA LEU A 130 8.22 -8.11 16.61
C LEU A 130 9.10 -8.62 17.75
N SER A 131 9.86 -9.68 17.48
CA SER A 131 10.95 -10.14 18.35
C SER A 131 12.24 -10.21 17.57
N ASP A 132 13.34 -9.72 18.15
CA ASP A 132 14.71 -9.78 17.61
C ASP A 132 15.65 -10.66 18.46
N ASP A 133 15.09 -11.44 19.39
CA ASP A 133 15.81 -12.30 20.34
C ASP A 133 15.30 -13.76 20.34
N GLY A 134 14.78 -14.19 19.20
CA GLY A 134 14.28 -15.56 18.99
C GLY A 134 12.96 -15.85 19.71
N GLY A 135 12.16 -14.83 20.00
CA GLY A 135 10.84 -14.95 20.60
C GLY A 135 10.82 -14.85 22.13
N THR A 136 11.94 -14.44 22.75
CA THR A 136 12.06 -14.30 24.20
C THR A 136 11.34 -13.04 24.68
N THR A 137 11.52 -11.93 23.98
CA THR A 137 10.81 -10.67 24.20
C THR A 137 10.11 -10.20 22.93
N TRP A 138 9.06 -9.40 23.10
CA TRP A 138 8.19 -8.94 22.02
C TRP A 138 7.95 -7.43 22.14
N THR A 139 8.33 -6.70 21.12
CA THR A 139 8.10 -5.25 20.97
C THR A 139 6.83 -5.03 20.18
N LEU A 140 5.93 -4.18 20.68
CA LEU A 140 4.70 -3.80 19.97
C LEU A 140 5.06 -2.89 18.78
N LEU A 141 4.68 -3.29 17.57
CA LEU A 141 4.75 -2.42 16.39
C LEU A 141 3.51 -1.51 16.32
N GLY A 142 2.34 -2.06 16.62
CA GLY A 142 1.08 -1.34 16.66
C GLY A 142 -0.11 -2.26 16.45
N GLU A 143 -1.21 -1.69 15.97
CA GLU A 143 -2.46 -2.40 15.66
C GLU A 143 -3.05 -1.93 14.33
N GLY A 144 -4.06 -2.66 13.84
CA GLY A 144 -4.89 -2.21 12.74
C GLY A 144 -5.80 -1.04 13.10
N ASN A 145 -6.39 -0.39 12.10
CA ASN A 145 -7.12 0.88 12.24
C ASN A 145 -8.46 0.95 11.47
N LEU A 146 -8.77 -0.01 10.59
CA LEU A 146 -9.99 0.06 9.77
C LEU A 146 -10.78 -1.24 9.86
N MET A 147 -12.10 -1.09 10.02
CA MET A 147 -13.01 -2.21 10.13
C MET A 147 -13.92 -2.31 8.92
N TRP A 148 -14.49 -3.50 8.72
CA TRP A 148 -15.52 -3.80 7.72
C TRP A 148 -15.07 -3.67 6.26
N ARG A 149 -13.76 -3.70 6.02
CA ARG A 149 -13.16 -3.68 4.68
C ARG A 149 -11.76 -4.24 4.74
N TRP A 150 -11.29 -4.73 3.59
CA TRP A 150 -9.86 -4.96 3.39
C TRP A 150 -9.12 -3.63 3.27
N TYR A 151 -7.94 -3.57 3.88
CA TYR A 151 -6.99 -2.49 3.71
C TYR A 151 -5.57 -3.01 4.03
N GLN A 152 -4.56 -2.31 3.52
CA GLN A 152 -3.18 -2.69 3.78
C GLN A 152 -2.69 -2.01 5.07
N VAL A 153 -2.05 -2.78 5.94
CA VAL A 153 -1.37 -2.30 7.14
C VAL A 153 0.13 -2.36 6.88
N GLY A 154 0.88 -1.35 7.34
CA GLY A 154 2.33 -1.34 7.25
C GLY A 154 3.01 -0.82 8.51
N PHE A 155 4.15 -1.42 8.84
CA PHE A 155 4.99 -1.01 9.98
C PHE A 155 6.45 -0.86 9.55
N ASP A 156 7.10 0.20 10.02
CA ASP A 156 8.52 0.43 9.81
C ASP A 156 9.34 -0.58 10.61
N LEU A 157 10.19 -1.33 9.92
CA LEU A 157 11.14 -2.27 10.50
C LEU A 157 12.59 -1.78 10.39
N THR A 158 12.82 -0.61 9.82
CA THR A 158 14.15 0.00 9.66
C THR A 158 14.98 0.04 10.95
N PRO A 159 14.40 0.25 12.15
CA PRO A 159 15.18 0.19 13.40
C PRO A 159 15.85 -1.16 13.69
N TRP A 160 15.40 -2.25 13.07
CA TRP A 160 15.91 -3.62 13.29
C TRP A 160 16.81 -4.14 12.17
N LEU A 161 17.22 -3.29 11.22
CA LEU A 161 18.21 -3.67 10.21
C LEU A 161 19.49 -4.23 10.86
N GLY A 162 19.96 -5.36 10.36
CA GLY A 162 21.06 -6.16 10.91
C GLY A 162 20.63 -7.30 11.83
N SER A 163 19.35 -7.41 12.16
CA SER A 163 18.82 -8.40 13.12
C SER A 163 18.06 -9.53 12.42
N ASP A 164 17.92 -10.65 13.13
CA ASP A 164 17.01 -11.74 12.78
C ASP A 164 15.69 -11.54 13.54
N ILE A 165 14.57 -11.40 12.81
CA ILE A 165 13.29 -11.01 13.41
C ILE A 165 12.19 -12.07 13.26
N LEU A 166 11.29 -12.13 14.22
CA LEU A 166 10.02 -12.87 14.18
C LEU A 166 8.86 -11.89 14.25
N ILE A 167 7.78 -12.16 13.51
CA ILE A 167 6.52 -11.43 13.59
C ILE A 167 5.46 -12.29 14.30
N ARG A 168 4.62 -11.64 15.09
CA ARG A 168 3.45 -12.24 15.74
C ARG A 168 2.24 -11.34 15.57
N PHE A 169 1.14 -11.93 15.11
CA PHE A 169 -0.19 -11.34 15.17
C PHE A 169 -0.88 -11.85 16.43
N HIS A 170 -1.33 -10.93 17.27
CA HIS A 170 -1.91 -11.23 18.57
C HIS A 170 -3.30 -10.62 18.66
N PHE A 171 -4.30 -11.47 18.84
CA PHE A 171 -5.66 -11.05 19.13
C PHE A 171 -5.93 -11.17 20.62
N ASP A 172 -6.53 -10.14 21.24
CA ASP A 172 -6.96 -10.17 22.64
C ASP A 172 -8.20 -9.29 22.84
N ALA A 173 -9.36 -9.91 23.08
CA ALA A 173 -10.59 -9.18 23.43
C ALA A 173 -10.54 -8.53 24.81
N VAL A 174 -9.56 -8.88 25.64
CA VAL A 174 -9.37 -8.48 27.04
C VAL A 174 -10.45 -9.03 27.98
N ASP A 175 -11.71 -9.18 27.54
CA ASP A 175 -12.78 -9.77 28.32
C ASP A 175 -13.71 -10.72 27.51
N GLN A 176 -14.80 -11.17 28.15
CA GLN A 176 -15.78 -12.11 27.58
C GLN A 176 -17.06 -11.43 27.08
N ALA A 177 -17.13 -10.11 27.11
CA ALA A 177 -18.29 -9.35 26.72
C ALA A 177 -18.20 -8.93 25.25
N TRP A 178 -19.34 -8.88 24.56
CA TRP A 178 -19.43 -8.36 23.19
C TRP A 178 -18.57 -9.05 22.12
N ASN A 179 -18.08 -10.27 22.36
CA ASN A 179 -17.22 -11.00 21.41
C ASN A 179 -17.95 -11.66 20.20
N GLN A 180 -19.13 -11.15 19.83
CA GLN A 180 -20.02 -11.69 18.79
C GLN A 180 -19.73 -11.16 17.38
N PHE A 181 -18.47 -10.78 17.12
CA PHE A 181 -17.99 -10.24 15.86
C PHE A 181 -17.10 -11.25 15.14
N ARG A 182 -16.85 -11.09 13.83
CA ARG A 182 -16.08 -12.08 13.07
C ARG A 182 -14.63 -12.20 13.49
N GLY A 183 -14.06 -11.21 14.15
CA GLY A 183 -12.67 -11.18 14.55
C GLY A 183 -11.78 -10.60 13.47
N TRP A 184 -10.62 -11.21 13.28
CA TRP A 184 -9.55 -10.64 12.48
C TRP A 184 -9.12 -11.60 11.38
N VAL A 185 -9.14 -11.12 10.14
CA VAL A 185 -8.61 -11.85 8.99
C VAL A 185 -7.40 -11.09 8.44
N ILE A 186 -6.31 -11.80 8.19
CA ILE A 186 -5.12 -11.26 7.54
C ILE A 186 -4.75 -12.07 6.30
N ASP A 187 -4.17 -11.37 5.32
CA ASP A 187 -3.71 -11.96 4.07
C ASP A 187 -2.47 -11.24 3.50
N ASP A 188 -1.79 -11.83 2.53
CA ASP A 188 -0.56 -11.35 1.85
C ASP A 188 0.44 -10.61 2.75
N MET A 189 0.96 -11.30 3.76
CA MET A 189 1.99 -10.74 4.62
C MET A 189 3.34 -10.75 3.88
N SER A 190 4.05 -9.62 3.89
CA SER A 190 5.38 -9.50 3.29
C SER A 190 6.29 -8.61 4.12
N ILE A 191 7.59 -8.90 4.08
CA ILE A 191 8.65 -8.04 4.58
C ILE A 191 9.48 -7.61 3.38
N VAL A 192 9.55 -6.30 3.15
CA VAL A 192 10.14 -5.73 1.95
C VAL A 192 11.18 -4.69 2.31
N LEU A 193 12.36 -4.82 1.70
CA LEU A 193 13.48 -3.90 1.81
C LEU A 193 13.44 -2.85 0.71
N ASP A 194 13.99 -1.67 0.99
CA ASP A 194 14.23 -0.59 0.02
C ASP A 194 12.95 -0.11 -0.71
N SER A 195 11.79 -0.37 -0.09
CA SER A 195 10.48 -0.03 -0.60
C SER A 195 10.21 1.47 -0.61
N CYS A 196 10.78 2.19 0.35
CA CYS A 196 10.62 3.64 0.47
C CYS A 196 11.69 4.42 -0.28
N SER A 197 12.89 3.87 -0.38
CA SER A 197 14.03 4.48 -1.08
C SER A 197 14.00 4.31 -2.61
N SER A 198 13.26 3.33 -3.14
CA SER A 198 13.11 3.10 -4.59
C SER A 198 12.22 4.12 -5.31
N GLY A 199 11.29 4.76 -4.58
CA GLY A 199 10.36 5.76 -5.09
C GLY A 199 9.29 5.21 -6.05
N PRO A 200 8.30 6.04 -6.43
CA PRO A 200 7.26 5.66 -7.39
C PRO A 200 7.80 5.32 -8.77
N THR A 201 7.17 4.33 -9.41
CA THR A 201 7.56 3.82 -10.73
C THR A 201 6.39 3.81 -11.70
N ASN A 202 6.61 4.28 -12.93
CA ASN A 202 5.61 4.17 -13.99
C ASN A 202 5.38 2.71 -14.43
N PHE A 203 4.15 2.40 -14.80
CA PHE A 203 3.70 1.14 -15.36
C PHE A 203 2.58 1.41 -16.37
N CYS A 204 2.05 0.36 -17.03
CA CYS A 204 1.04 0.49 -18.08
C CYS A 204 1.55 1.23 -19.34
N ILE A 205 0.84 1.04 -20.44
CA ILE A 205 1.08 1.77 -21.68
C ILE A 205 0.10 2.95 -21.78
N SER A 206 0.55 4.07 -22.36
CA SER A 206 -0.34 5.15 -22.79
C SER A 206 -0.84 4.89 -24.22
N ALA A 207 -1.92 5.57 -24.61
CA ALA A 207 -2.37 5.63 -25.99
C ALA A 207 -2.29 7.08 -26.54
N PRO A 208 -2.05 7.27 -27.86
CA PRO A 208 -2.07 8.58 -28.49
C PRO A 208 -3.34 9.38 -28.20
N ASN A 209 -3.20 10.68 -28.01
CA ASN A 209 -4.30 11.64 -27.85
C ASN A 209 -4.23 12.72 -28.93
N SER A 210 -5.18 13.66 -28.96
CA SER A 210 -5.24 14.69 -30.01
C SER A 210 -4.02 15.62 -30.11
N VAL A 211 -3.11 15.61 -29.13
CA VAL A 211 -1.95 16.50 -29.06
C VAL A 211 -0.60 15.75 -29.06
N GLY A 212 -0.58 14.42 -29.05
CA GLY A 212 0.69 13.68 -28.98
C GLY A 212 0.57 12.17 -28.72
N PRO A 213 1.67 11.52 -28.29
CA PRO A 213 1.75 10.07 -28.11
C PRO A 213 0.96 9.53 -26.91
N GLY A 214 0.37 10.41 -26.09
CA GLY A 214 -0.40 10.07 -24.90
C GLY A 214 0.05 10.87 -23.68
N ALA A 215 -0.84 11.05 -22.71
CA ALA A 215 -0.51 11.70 -21.46
C ALA A 215 0.20 10.72 -20.51
N THR A 216 1.12 11.24 -19.70
CA THR A 216 1.86 10.46 -18.70
C THR A 216 1.64 10.97 -17.28
N VAL A 217 1.58 10.05 -16.32
CA VAL A 217 1.52 10.34 -14.90
C VAL A 217 2.92 10.44 -14.33
N GLY A 218 3.16 11.46 -13.52
CA GLY A 218 4.35 11.59 -12.70
C GLY A 218 3.97 11.97 -11.28
N TRP A 219 4.97 12.33 -10.48
CA TRP A 219 4.76 12.76 -9.11
C TRP A 219 5.78 13.81 -8.68
N SER A 220 5.53 14.44 -7.54
CA SER A 220 6.51 15.25 -6.81
C SER A 220 6.22 15.26 -5.31
N GLY A 221 7.17 15.79 -4.54
CA GLY A 221 7.06 15.92 -3.09
C GLY A 221 7.54 14.66 -2.38
N SER A 222 6.76 14.10 -1.45
CA SER A 222 7.17 12.95 -0.63
C SER A 222 6.14 11.83 -0.58
N THR A 223 6.60 10.57 -0.56
CA THR A 223 5.75 9.38 -0.28
C THR A 223 5.53 9.16 1.21
N ASN A 224 6.24 9.88 2.09
CA ASN A 224 6.00 9.82 3.53
C ASN A 224 4.63 10.44 3.86
N VAL A 225 3.71 9.64 4.40
CA VAL A 225 2.33 10.06 4.67
C VAL A 225 2.23 11.14 5.75
N GLN A 226 3.20 11.21 6.66
CA GLN A 226 3.23 12.22 7.73
C GLN A 226 3.60 13.61 7.21
N LEU A 227 4.29 13.71 6.08
CA LEU A 227 4.66 14.99 5.47
C LEU A 227 3.50 15.63 4.69
N ASP A 228 2.48 14.86 4.31
CA ASP A 228 1.29 15.33 3.58
C ASP A 228 1.65 16.24 2.38
N ASP A 229 2.63 15.83 1.57
CA ASP A 229 3.18 16.60 0.46
C ASP A 229 3.28 15.75 -0.82
N PHE A 230 2.39 14.77 -1.02
CA PHE A 230 2.41 13.97 -2.25
C PHE A 230 1.57 14.62 -3.34
N HIS A 231 2.17 14.83 -4.51
CA HIS A 231 1.49 15.40 -5.67
C HIS A 231 1.49 14.42 -6.83
N LEU A 232 0.31 14.17 -7.43
CA LEU A 232 0.16 13.51 -8.72
C LEU A 232 0.25 14.55 -9.85
N ARG A 233 1.05 14.24 -10.86
CA ARG A 233 1.22 15.10 -12.03
C ARG A 233 0.77 14.40 -13.30
N LEU A 234 0.14 15.13 -14.20
CA LEU A 234 -0.17 14.69 -15.56
C LEU A 234 0.57 15.60 -16.53
N THR A 235 1.17 15.01 -17.56
CA THR A 235 1.84 15.76 -18.63
C THR A 235 1.38 15.26 -20.01
N GLY A 236 1.40 16.12 -21.03
CA GLY A 236 1.09 15.70 -22.41
C GLY A 236 -0.39 15.44 -22.69
N ALA A 237 -1.29 15.99 -21.87
CA ALA A 237 -2.73 15.93 -22.11
C ALA A 237 -3.21 17.12 -22.96
N PRO A 238 -4.39 17.04 -23.61
CA PRO A 238 -4.97 18.18 -24.31
C PRO A 238 -5.26 19.35 -23.34
N ALA A 239 -4.78 20.55 -23.69
CA ALA A 239 -4.90 21.73 -22.84
C ALA A 239 -6.35 22.17 -22.60
N ASN A 240 -6.59 22.81 -21.45
CA ASN A 240 -7.90 23.36 -21.05
C ASN A 240 -9.04 22.31 -21.06
N GLN A 241 -8.72 21.09 -20.66
CA GLN A 241 -9.67 19.98 -20.54
C GLN A 241 -9.87 19.59 -19.08
N PHE A 242 -10.94 18.82 -18.83
CA PHE A 242 -11.19 18.23 -17.52
C PHE A 242 -10.56 16.85 -17.40
N ALA A 243 -10.02 16.57 -16.22
CA ALA A 243 -9.40 15.29 -15.90
C ALA A 243 -9.63 14.92 -14.43
N TYR A 244 -9.49 13.65 -14.11
CA TYR A 244 -9.44 13.18 -12.73
C TYR A 244 -8.48 12.00 -12.62
N PHE A 245 -7.73 11.98 -11.53
CA PHE A 245 -6.99 10.79 -11.14
C PHE A 245 -7.93 9.77 -10.51
N PHE A 246 -7.61 8.51 -10.71
CA PHE A 246 -8.21 7.40 -9.99
C PHE A 246 -7.13 6.41 -9.60
N TYR A 247 -7.40 5.65 -8.55
CA TYR A 247 -6.45 4.69 -8.02
C TYR A 247 -7.13 3.41 -7.56
N GLY A 248 -6.33 2.36 -7.41
CA GLY A 248 -6.77 1.05 -6.96
C GLY A 248 -5.59 0.20 -6.50
N PRO A 249 -5.88 -0.93 -5.84
CA PRO A 249 -4.84 -1.74 -5.23
C PRO A 249 -4.06 -2.55 -6.26
N ASP A 250 -4.65 -2.93 -7.40
CA ASP A 250 -4.05 -3.95 -8.26
C ASP A 250 -3.56 -3.42 -9.60
N GLU A 251 -2.48 -4.02 -10.11
CA GLU A 251 -2.09 -3.95 -11.52
C GLU A 251 -2.75 -5.10 -12.29
N ILE A 252 -3.46 -4.77 -13.37
CA ILE A 252 -4.10 -5.74 -14.26
C ILE A 252 -3.56 -5.60 -15.68
N SER A 253 -3.69 -6.67 -16.47
CA SER A 253 -3.46 -6.62 -17.91
C SER A 253 -4.26 -5.49 -18.55
N PRO A 254 -3.70 -4.74 -19.52
CA PRO A 254 -4.37 -3.59 -20.13
C PRO A 254 -5.79 -3.93 -20.64
N VAL A 255 -6.80 -3.21 -20.14
CA VAL A 255 -8.18 -3.28 -20.62
C VAL A 255 -8.53 -1.97 -21.29
N VAL A 256 -9.17 -2.03 -22.46
CA VAL A 256 -9.59 -0.81 -23.18
C VAL A 256 -10.53 0.03 -22.32
N LEU A 257 -10.20 1.31 -22.14
CA LEU A 257 -11.03 2.30 -21.48
C LEU A 257 -10.89 3.62 -22.25
N ALA A 258 -11.99 4.09 -22.82
CA ALA A 258 -11.99 5.22 -23.74
C ALA A 258 -11.03 4.97 -24.93
N ASP A 259 -10.25 5.95 -25.36
CA ASP A 259 -9.24 5.79 -26.42
C ASP A 259 -7.95 5.11 -25.92
N GLY A 260 -7.85 4.81 -24.62
CA GLY A 260 -6.64 4.28 -23.98
C GLY A 260 -6.85 2.97 -23.24
N PHE A 261 -6.00 2.72 -22.24
CA PHE A 261 -5.97 1.47 -21.48
C PHE A 261 -6.02 1.73 -19.98
N ARG A 262 -6.90 1.02 -19.28
CA ARG A 262 -6.87 0.89 -17.83
C ARG A 262 -6.04 -0.34 -17.46
N CYS A 263 -5.03 -0.13 -16.63
CA CYS A 263 -4.21 -1.19 -16.05
C CYS A 263 -4.37 -1.29 -14.54
N ILE A 264 -5.37 -0.61 -13.96
CA ILE A 264 -5.70 -0.69 -12.53
C ILE A 264 -6.95 -1.55 -12.34
N GLY A 265 -6.86 -2.50 -11.41
CA GLY A 265 -7.97 -3.33 -10.94
C GLY A 265 -8.54 -2.84 -9.60
N PRO A 266 -9.82 -3.13 -9.30
CA PRO A 266 -10.44 -2.78 -8.02
C PRO A 266 -9.93 -3.62 -6.84
N GLY A 267 -9.36 -4.81 -7.10
CA GLY A 267 -8.91 -5.77 -6.08
C GLY A 267 -9.90 -6.00 -4.95
N ALA A 268 -9.37 -6.20 -3.75
CA ALA A 268 -10.15 -6.39 -2.52
C ALA A 268 -10.78 -5.11 -1.95
N THR A 269 -10.49 -3.93 -2.52
CA THR A 269 -11.06 -2.66 -2.08
C THR A 269 -12.04 -2.12 -3.11
N SER A 270 -11.61 -1.23 -3.99
CA SER A 270 -12.36 -0.68 -5.11
C SER A 270 -11.45 0.23 -5.95
N LEU A 271 -11.93 0.64 -7.13
CA LEU A 271 -11.37 1.81 -7.82
C LEU A 271 -11.92 3.08 -7.18
N VAL A 272 -11.03 3.95 -6.72
CA VAL A 272 -11.37 5.22 -6.09
C VAL A 272 -11.07 6.35 -7.05
N ARG A 273 -12.06 7.22 -7.28
CA ARG A 273 -11.87 8.46 -8.04
C ARG A 273 -11.48 9.58 -7.09
N ILE A 274 -10.36 10.25 -7.38
CA ILE A 274 -9.96 11.46 -6.66
C ILE A 274 -10.83 12.61 -7.15
N LEU A 275 -11.52 13.24 -6.20
CA LEU A 275 -12.43 14.36 -6.44
C LEU A 275 -11.91 15.62 -5.74
N PRO A 276 -12.23 16.83 -6.25
CA PRO A 276 -13.07 17.10 -7.43
C PRO A 276 -12.36 16.79 -8.77
N VAL A 277 -13.13 16.81 -9.86
CA VAL A 277 -12.56 16.82 -11.21
C VAL A 277 -11.68 18.06 -11.35
N ALA A 278 -10.47 17.88 -11.84
CA ALA A 278 -9.48 18.92 -11.99
C ALA A 278 -9.41 19.44 -13.43
N HIS A 279 -8.77 20.61 -13.60
CA HIS A 279 -8.65 21.29 -14.87
C HIS A 279 -7.18 21.24 -15.35
N ILE A 280 -6.97 20.68 -16.53
CA ILE A 280 -5.67 20.66 -17.21
C ILE A 280 -5.38 22.08 -17.70
N ASP A 281 -4.17 22.58 -17.44
CA ASP A 281 -3.77 23.93 -17.78
C ASP A 281 -3.53 24.14 -19.29
N GLY A 282 -3.14 25.37 -19.66
CA GLY A 282 -2.86 25.73 -21.04
C GLY A 282 -1.66 25.01 -21.66
N GLY A 283 -0.79 24.40 -20.85
CA GLY A 283 0.38 23.63 -21.26
C GLY A 283 0.13 22.12 -21.33
N GLY A 284 -1.11 21.67 -21.09
CA GLY A 284 -1.43 20.24 -21.07
C GLY A 284 -0.94 19.54 -19.81
N GLN A 285 -0.77 20.30 -18.71
CA GLN A 285 -0.29 19.81 -17.43
C GLN A 285 -1.40 19.85 -16.37
N LEU A 286 -1.31 18.98 -15.38
CA LEU A 286 -2.15 19.01 -14.19
C LEU A 286 -1.31 18.57 -13.00
N ASP A 287 -1.50 19.23 -11.86
CA ASP A 287 -0.89 18.90 -10.58
C ASP A 287 -2.01 18.81 -9.53
N VAL A 288 -2.09 17.67 -8.83
CA VAL A 288 -3.10 17.39 -7.81
C VAL A 288 -2.40 16.87 -6.56
N LYS A 289 -2.44 17.66 -5.49
CA LYS A 289 -2.03 17.21 -4.15
C LYS A 289 -2.99 16.12 -3.65
N LEU A 290 -2.45 15.05 -3.09
CA LEU A 290 -3.22 14.09 -2.28
C LEU A 290 -3.14 14.53 -0.81
N ASP A 291 -4.30 14.72 -0.18
CA ASP A 291 -4.38 14.95 1.27
C ASP A 291 -4.40 13.59 1.99
N LEU A 292 -3.28 13.21 2.61
CA LEU A 292 -2.95 11.86 3.07
C LEU A 292 -3.22 11.57 4.56
N PRO A 293 -3.82 12.49 5.34
CA PRO A 293 -4.56 12.04 6.52
C PRO A 293 -5.99 12.58 6.66
N SER A 294 -6.47 13.47 5.78
CA SER A 294 -7.74 14.20 6.02
C SER A 294 -8.58 14.50 4.78
N SER A 295 -8.71 13.54 3.87
CA SER A 295 -9.62 13.70 2.74
C SER A 295 -11.00 13.10 3.05
N LEU A 296 -12.04 13.95 3.15
CA LEU A 296 -13.45 13.52 3.21
C LEU A 296 -13.89 12.71 1.97
N PHE A 297 -13.05 12.66 0.93
CA PHE A 297 -13.32 12.04 -0.36
C PHE A 297 -12.38 10.88 -0.69
N SER A 298 -11.38 10.62 0.15
CA SER A 298 -10.61 9.38 0.14
C SER A 298 -11.09 8.57 1.33
N PRO A 299 -11.80 7.45 1.15
CA PRO A 299 -11.70 6.40 2.15
C PRO A 299 -10.21 6.23 2.51
N ASN A 300 -9.88 6.22 3.81
CA ASN A 300 -8.53 6.24 4.40
C ASN A 300 -7.67 5.01 4.03
N PHE A 301 -7.62 4.64 2.75
CA PHE A 301 -6.96 3.46 2.22
C PHE A 301 -5.46 3.63 2.09
N ILE A 302 -4.99 4.87 1.94
CA ILE A 302 -3.57 5.18 1.91
C ILE A 302 -3.07 5.27 3.35
N THR A 303 -2.41 4.22 3.78
CA THR A 303 -1.77 4.06 5.08
C THR A 303 -0.25 3.91 4.88
N PRO A 304 0.56 4.09 5.94
CA PRO A 304 1.96 3.68 5.90
C PRO A 304 2.13 2.25 5.38
N GLY A 305 3.05 2.07 4.45
CA GLY A 305 3.36 0.83 3.76
C GLY A 305 2.38 0.36 2.71
N SER A 306 1.24 1.04 2.55
CA SER A 306 0.30 0.68 1.49
C SER A 306 0.85 1.04 0.10
N THR A 307 0.59 0.16 -0.87
CA THR A 307 0.97 0.38 -2.28
C THR A 307 -0.26 0.60 -3.13
N TRP A 308 -0.28 1.70 -3.88
CA TRP A 308 -1.40 2.09 -4.73
C TRP A 308 -0.96 2.42 -6.15
N ARG A 309 -1.87 2.15 -7.09
CA ARG A 309 -1.66 2.44 -8.50
C ARG A 309 -2.56 3.57 -8.94
N PHE A 310 -2.01 4.56 -9.62
CA PHE A 310 -2.71 5.76 -10.07
C PHE A 310 -2.71 5.85 -11.59
N GLN A 311 -3.85 6.22 -12.19
CA GLN A 311 -3.97 6.62 -13.60
C GLN A 311 -4.86 7.86 -13.66
N CYS A 312 -4.75 8.63 -14.75
CA CYS A 312 -5.60 9.78 -15.01
C CYS A 312 -6.51 9.50 -16.19
N TRP A 313 -7.81 9.69 -15.99
CA TRP A 313 -8.76 9.85 -17.09
C TRP A 313 -8.82 11.34 -17.47
N TYR A 314 -8.84 11.66 -18.75
CA TYR A 314 -8.93 13.04 -19.23
C TYR A 314 -9.79 13.17 -20.48
N ARG A 315 -10.43 14.33 -20.66
CA ARG A 315 -11.20 14.63 -21.88
C ARG A 315 -10.27 14.82 -23.07
N ASP A 316 -10.70 14.28 -24.20
CA ASP A 316 -10.01 14.40 -25.48
C ASP A 316 -11.05 14.39 -26.62
N GLY A 317 -11.78 15.49 -26.76
CA GLY A 317 -12.88 15.60 -27.73
C GLY A 317 -12.45 15.48 -29.20
N ALA A 318 -11.18 15.74 -29.49
CA ALA A 318 -10.58 15.62 -30.81
C ALA A 318 -9.71 14.35 -30.96
N GLY A 319 -9.77 13.44 -29.98
CA GLY A 319 -9.01 12.19 -29.95
C GLY A 319 -9.36 11.27 -31.12
N SER A 320 -8.36 10.61 -31.68
CA SER A 320 -8.51 9.78 -32.88
C SER A 320 -9.31 8.49 -32.65
N GLY A 321 -9.50 8.05 -31.40
CA GLY A 321 -10.32 6.88 -31.08
C GLY A 321 -11.82 7.21 -30.98
N GLY A 322 -12.18 8.50 -30.94
CA GLY A 322 -13.57 8.96 -31.07
C GLY A 322 -14.42 8.78 -29.81
N SER A 323 -13.86 8.31 -28.69
CA SER A 323 -14.61 8.21 -27.42
C SER A 323 -14.77 9.54 -26.68
N GLY A 324 -14.04 10.58 -27.11
CA GLY A 324 -14.04 11.90 -26.49
C GLY A 324 -13.22 11.99 -25.19
N SER A 325 -12.49 10.93 -24.85
CA SER A 325 -11.61 10.88 -23.67
C SER A 325 -10.50 9.84 -23.84
N ASN A 326 -9.51 9.90 -22.96
CA ASN A 326 -8.39 8.97 -22.98
C ASN A 326 -7.85 8.76 -21.56
N VAL A 327 -6.93 7.83 -21.39
CA VAL A 327 -6.34 7.41 -20.12
C VAL A 327 -4.82 7.46 -20.25
N SER A 328 -4.14 7.97 -19.22
CA SER A 328 -2.68 8.01 -19.16
C SER A 328 -2.07 6.61 -18.97
N ASP A 329 -0.73 6.52 -19.01
CA ASP A 329 -0.04 5.43 -18.33
C ASP A 329 -0.34 5.44 -16.80
N GLY A 330 0.27 4.53 -16.05
CA GLY A 330 0.06 4.37 -14.61
C GLY A 330 1.30 4.69 -13.79
N LEU A 331 1.09 5.04 -12.53
CA LEU A 331 2.12 5.23 -11.52
C LEU A 331 1.86 4.32 -10.31
N ARG A 332 2.83 3.47 -9.96
CA ARG A 332 2.83 2.67 -8.73
C ARG A 332 3.56 3.45 -7.65
N VAL A 333 2.93 3.60 -6.49
CA VAL A 333 3.43 4.36 -5.34
C VAL A 333 3.33 3.49 -4.09
N THR A 334 4.45 3.29 -3.40
CA THR A 334 4.47 2.79 -2.02
C THR A 334 4.53 3.98 -1.08
N PHE A 335 3.58 4.09 -0.16
CA PHE A 335 3.53 5.16 0.82
C PHE A 335 4.30 4.77 2.07
N CYS A 336 5.05 5.70 2.65
CA CYS A 336 6.03 5.45 3.69
C CYS A 336 5.58 6.04 5.03
N PRO A 337 5.97 5.42 6.16
CA PRO A 337 5.67 5.91 7.50
C PRO A 337 6.35 7.24 7.84
#